data_AF-G0L206-F1
#
_entry.id   AF-G0L206-F1
#
_cell.length_a   1.000
_cell.length_b   1.000
_cell.length_c   1.000
_cell.angle_alpha   90.00
_cell.angle_beta   90.00
_cell.angle_gamma   90.00
#
_symmetry.space_group_name_H-M   'P 1'
#
loop_
_entity.id
_entity.type
_entity.pdbx_description
1 polymer ?
#
loop_
_entity_poly.entity_id
_entity_poly.type
_entity_poly.pdbx_seq_one_letter_code
_entity_poly.pdbx_strand_id
1 'polypeptide(L)'
;MATVKNGTAKKVYWILLILSLIIGFIFYGALKDQFSAQVLIFSSGIPFFLFVTGIFGLLWPIIKPAGDEVYISHALLIGLLFIILFFIHVWILLPHICPDFGGCLGV
;
A
#
# COMPACT_ATOMS: atom_id res chain seq x y z
N MET A 1 -12.70 -24.03 -6.34
CA MET A 1 -12.04 -22.75 -6.65
C MET A 1 -13.01 -21.90 -7.47
N ALA A 2 -13.51 -20.80 -6.91
CA ALA A 2 -14.44 -19.93 -7.62
C ALA A 2 -13.72 -19.28 -8.81
N THR A 3 -14.23 -19.54 -10.01
CA THR A 3 -13.74 -18.95 -11.26
C THR A 3 -14.11 -17.47 -11.27
N VAL A 4 -13.32 -16.63 -10.60
CA VAL A 4 -13.51 -15.18 -10.65
C VAL A 4 -13.24 -14.75 -12.08
N LYS A 5 -14.29 -14.33 -12.79
CA LYS A 5 -14.20 -13.69 -14.11
C LYS A 5 -13.08 -12.65 -14.04
N ASN A 6 -12.02 -12.81 -14.85
CA ASN A 6 -10.82 -11.96 -14.84
C ASN A 6 -11.11 -10.45 -14.87
N GLY A 7 -12.27 -10.01 -15.38
CA GLY A 7 -12.71 -8.62 -15.36
C GLY A 7 -13.18 -8.11 -13.99
N THR A 8 -13.77 -8.96 -13.15
CA THR A 8 -14.30 -8.56 -11.83
C THR A 8 -13.19 -8.43 -10.80
N ALA A 9 -12.20 -9.34 -10.81
CA ALA A 9 -11.03 -9.24 -9.93
C ALA A 9 -10.23 -7.96 -10.18
N LYS A 10 -9.94 -7.64 -11.45
CA LYS A 10 -9.25 -6.39 -11.82
C LYS A 10 -10.00 -5.15 -11.33
N LYS A 11 -11.33 -5.14 -11.41
CA LYS A 11 -12.16 -4.05 -10.89
C LYS A 11 -12.02 -3.87 -9.38
N VAL A 12 -12.02 -4.97 -8.61
CA VAL A 12 -11.89 -4.90 -7.15
C VAL A 12 -10.54 -4.32 -6.74
N TYR A 13 -9.44 -4.75 -7.38
CA TYR A 13 -8.11 -4.20 -7.08
C TYR A 13 -7.96 -2.73 -7.50
N TRP A 14 -8.61 -2.31 -8.59
CA TRP A 14 -8.70 -0.89 -8.96
C TRP A 14 -9.48 -0.06 -7.95
N ILE A 15 -10.61 -0.58 -7.45
CA ILE A 15 -11.40 0.07 -6.41
C ILE A 15 -10.59 0.20 -5.12
N LEU A 16 -9.85 -0.85 -4.73
CA LEU A 16 -8.92 -0.84 -3.60
C LEU A 16 -7.86 0.27 -3.73
N LEU A 17 -7.28 0.43 -4.91
CA LEU A 17 -6.32 1.49 -5.21
C LEU A 17 -6.93 2.89 -5.09
N ILE A 18 -8.09 3.11 -5.69
CA ILE A 18 -8.80 4.39 -5.62
C ILE A 18 -9.19 4.70 -4.17
N LEU A 19 -9.69 3.70 -3.45
CA LEU A 19 -10.07 3.85 -2.05
C LEU A 19 -8.87 4.18 -1.17
N SER A 20 -7.72 3.55 -1.40
CA SER A 20 -6.46 3.88 -0.72
C SER A 20 -6.08 5.35 -0.92
N LEU A 21 -6.14 5.85 -2.15
CA LEU A 21 -5.85 7.26 -2.47
C LEU A 21 -6.82 8.22 -1.78
N ILE A 22 -8.11 7.91 -1.78
CA ILE A 22 -9.14 8.72 -1.13
C ILE A 22 -8.90 8.76 0.39
N ILE A 23 -8.64 7.61 1.02
CA ILE A 23 -8.37 7.53 2.46
C ILE A 23 -7.11 8.33 2.80
N GLY A 24 -6.03 8.16 2.04
CA GLY A 24 -4.81 8.95 2.22
C GLY A 24 -5.10 10.45 2.10
N PHE A 25 -5.82 10.88 1.07
CA PHE A 25 -6.16 12.28 0.87
C PHE A 25 -7.01 12.86 2.00
N ILE A 26 -7.99 12.11 2.51
CA ILE A 26 -8.85 12.56 3.63
C ILE A 26 -8.02 12.64 4.92
N PHE A 27 -7.25 11.62 5.24
CA PHE A 27 -6.44 11.58 6.46
C PHE A 27 -5.35 12.65 6.49
N TYR A 28 -4.63 12.86 5.39
CA TYR A 28 -3.52 13.81 5.35
C TYR A 28 -3.89 15.21 4.87
N GLY A 29 -5.00 15.36 4.15
CA GLY A 29 -5.46 16.65 3.63
C GLY A 29 -6.44 17.35 4.58
N ALA A 30 -7.50 16.65 5.00
CA ALA A 30 -8.62 17.25 5.73
C ALA A 30 -8.55 17.02 7.24
N LEU A 31 -8.01 15.87 7.68
CA LEU A 31 -8.01 15.45 9.08
C LEU A 31 -6.65 15.69 9.79
N LYS A 32 -5.64 16.19 9.08
CA LYS A 32 -4.29 16.36 9.63
C LYS A 32 -4.23 17.26 10.87
N ASP A 33 -5.11 18.27 10.93
CA ASP A 33 -5.12 19.28 12.00
C ASP A 33 -6.00 18.86 13.19
N GLN A 34 -6.78 17.78 13.05
CA GLN A 34 -7.72 17.32 14.10
C GLN A 34 -7.22 16.09 14.86
N PHE A 35 -6.25 15.36 14.30
CA PHE A 35 -5.73 14.12 14.89
C PHE A 35 -4.28 14.30 15.35
N SER A 36 -3.93 13.63 16.45
CA SER A 36 -2.54 13.59 16.93
C SER A 36 -1.63 12.95 15.88
N ALA A 37 -0.42 13.51 15.73
CA ALA A 37 0.58 13.05 14.77
C ALA A 37 0.85 11.54 14.87
N GLN A 38 0.86 11.00 16.09
CA GLN A 38 1.05 9.57 16.35
C GLN A 38 -0.08 8.71 15.76
N VAL A 39 -1.33 9.18 15.83
CA VAL A 39 -2.48 8.50 15.22
C VAL A 39 -2.43 8.59 13.70
N LEU A 40 -1.96 9.73 13.16
CA LEU A 40 -1.81 9.93 11.73
C LEU A 40 -0.73 9.01 11.13
N ILE A 41 0.38 8.83 11.84
CA ILE A 41 1.46 7.91 11.48
C ILE A 41 0.98 6.45 11.59
N PHE A 42 0.27 6.07 12.65
CA PHE A 42 -0.24 4.70 12.73
C PHE A 42 -1.30 4.40 11.66
N SER A 43 -2.20 5.36 11.43
CA SER A 43 -3.22 5.26 10.39
C SER A 43 -2.61 5.26 8.99
N SER A 44 -1.37 5.74 8.81
CA SER A 44 -0.69 5.76 7.50
C SER A 44 -0.49 4.38 6.89
N GLY A 45 -0.37 3.37 7.75
CA GLY A 45 -0.28 1.97 7.32
C GLY A 45 -1.53 1.52 6.57
N ILE A 46 -2.72 2.00 6.94
CA ILE A 46 -4.00 1.55 6.35
C ILE A 46 -4.07 1.86 4.84
N PRO A 47 -3.95 3.12 4.38
CA PRO A 47 -3.94 3.42 2.96
C PRO A 47 -2.74 2.77 2.27
N PHE A 48 -1.57 2.65 2.93
CA PHE A 48 -0.42 1.95 2.36
C PHE A 48 -0.69 0.47 2.08
N PHE A 49 -1.24 -0.27 3.04
CA PHE A 49 -1.58 -1.68 2.85
C PHE A 49 -2.66 -1.86 1.77
N LEU A 50 -3.67 -0.97 1.72
CA LEU A 50 -4.67 -0.98 0.66
C LEU A 50 -4.05 -0.71 -0.72
N PHE A 51 -3.08 0.20 -0.79
CA PHE A 51 -2.33 0.52 -2.02
C PHE A 51 -1.51 -0.68 -2.50
N VAL A 52 -0.73 -1.25 -1.59
CA VAL A 52 0.14 -2.41 -1.80
C VAL A 52 -0.69 -3.61 -2.27
N THR A 53 -1.77 -3.94 -1.55
CA THR A 53 -2.65 -5.07 -1.90
C THR A 53 -3.36 -4.85 -3.22
N GLY A 54 -3.75 -3.60 -3.55
CA GLY A 54 -4.27 -3.23 -4.85
C GLY A 54 -3.25 -3.47 -5.97
N ILE A 55 -2.04 -2.92 -5.86
CA ILE A 55 -0.97 -3.09 -6.86
C ILE A 55 -0.62 -4.57 -7.03
N PHE A 56 -0.33 -5.29 -5.95
CA PHE A 56 0.03 -6.70 -6.04
C PHE A 56 -1.09 -7.55 -6.59
N GLY A 57 -2.35 -7.28 -6.24
CA GLY A 57 -3.51 -7.98 -6.80
C GLY A 57 -3.70 -7.74 -8.30
N LEU A 58 -3.42 -6.52 -8.77
CA LEU A 58 -3.40 -6.19 -10.20
C LEU A 58 -2.24 -6.83 -10.96
N LEU A 59 -1.08 -6.93 -10.29
CA LEU A 59 0.18 -7.39 -10.87
C LEU A 59 0.29 -8.92 -10.87
N TRP A 60 -0.40 -9.60 -9.95
CA TRP A 60 -0.46 -11.06 -9.81
C TRP A 60 -0.74 -11.81 -11.12
N PRO A 61 -1.81 -11.50 -11.90
CA PRO A 61 -2.07 -12.19 -13.17
C PRO A 61 -1.03 -11.88 -14.26
N ILE A 62 -0.27 -10.79 -14.15
CA ILE A 62 0.73 -10.39 -15.15
C ILE A 62 2.05 -11.14 -14.92
N ILE A 63 2.43 -11.33 -13.65
CA ILE A 63 3.71 -11.94 -13.29
C ILE A 63 3.58 -13.46 -13.10
N LYS A 64 2.37 -14.04 -13.09
CA LYS A 64 2.16 -15.47 -12.82
C LYS A 64 3.00 -16.34 -13.78
N PRO A 65 4.02 -17.07 -13.29
CA PRO A 65 4.85 -17.89 -14.14
C PRO A 65 4.13 -19.20 -14.50
N ALA A 66 4.41 -19.73 -15.70
CA ALA A 66 3.79 -20.93 -16.23
C ALA A 66 4.51 -22.24 -15.83
N GLY A 67 5.42 -22.22 -14.84
CA GLY A 67 6.19 -23.40 -14.41
C GLY A 67 6.51 -23.41 -12.91
N ASP A 68 6.55 -24.61 -12.32
CA ASP A 68 6.64 -24.85 -10.87
C ASP A 68 7.97 -24.36 -10.24
N GLU A 69 9.01 -24.23 -11.05
CA GLU A 69 10.38 -23.89 -10.62
C GLU A 69 10.55 -22.38 -10.36
N VAL A 70 9.55 -21.59 -10.75
CA VAL A 70 9.56 -20.12 -10.74
C VAL A 70 8.81 -19.55 -9.53
N TYR A 71 8.30 -20.41 -8.62
CA TYR A 71 7.51 -19.94 -7.48
C TYR A 71 8.36 -19.18 -6.43
N ILE A 72 9.61 -19.63 -6.22
CA ILE A 72 10.54 -18.98 -5.28
C ILE A 72 10.97 -17.60 -5.80
N SER A 73 11.33 -17.51 -7.08
CA SER A 73 11.72 -16.23 -7.69
C SER A 73 10.57 -15.23 -7.72
N HIS A 74 9.34 -15.71 -7.88
CA HIS A 74 8.14 -14.87 -7.83
C HIS A 74 7.88 -14.30 -6.43
N ALA A 75 7.98 -15.13 -5.38
CA ALA A 75 7.85 -14.67 -4.00
C ALA A 75 8.94 -13.65 -3.64
N LEU A 76 10.18 -13.89 -4.10
CA LEU A 76 11.30 -12.97 -3.87
C LEU A 76 11.08 -11.62 -4.57
N LEU A 77 10.58 -11.63 -5.81
CA LEU A 77 10.28 -10.42 -6.58
C LEU A 77 9.18 -9.59 -5.92
N ILE A 78 8.10 -10.23 -5.47
CA ILE A 78 7.00 -9.55 -4.76
C ILE A 78 7.51 -8.97 -3.43
N GLY A 79 8.29 -9.74 -2.67
CA GLY A 79 8.90 -9.27 -1.42
C GLY A 79 9.82 -8.07 -1.63
N LEU A 80 10.68 -8.11 -2.66
CA LEU A 80 11.55 -6.99 -3.01
C LEU A 80 10.75 -5.74 -3.40
N LEU A 81 9.71 -5.90 -4.22
CA LEU A 81 8.85 -4.78 -4.61
C LEU A 81 8.14 -4.18 -3.38
N PHE A 82 7.72 -5.03 -2.43
CA PHE A 82 7.09 -4.57 -1.19
C PHE A 82 8.06 -3.76 -0.34
N ILE A 83 9.30 -4.22 -0.19
CA ILE A 83 10.34 -3.50 0.55
C ILE A 83 10.58 -2.12 -0.08
N ILE A 84 10.69 -2.03 -1.40
CA ILE A 84 10.88 -0.76 -2.11
C ILE A 84 9.68 0.17 -1.85
N LEU A 85 8.45 -0.32 -1.96
CA LEU A 85 7.24 0.46 -1.69
C LEU A 85 7.17 0.91 -0.22
N PHE A 86 7.59 0.06 0.71
CA PHE A 86 7.65 0.38 2.13
C PHE A 86 8.66 1.49 2.41
N PHE A 87 9.85 1.45 1.80
CA PHE A 87 10.81 2.55 1.89
C PHE A 87 10.24 3.85 1.34
N ILE A 88 9.55 3.81 0.19
CA ILE A 88 8.86 4.99 -0.36
C ILE A 88 7.81 5.52 0.65
N HIS A 89 7.04 4.65 1.29
CA HIS A 89 6.07 5.06 2.31
C HIS A 89 6.75 5.77 3.49
N VAL A 90 7.81 5.19 4.04
CA VAL A 90 8.51 5.71 5.23
C VAL A 90 9.33 6.97 4.91
N TRP A 91 9.94 7.06 3.73
CA TRP A 91 10.85 8.16 3.38
C TRP A 91 10.23 9.29 2.56
N ILE A 92 9.11 9.04 1.87
CA ILE A 92 8.43 10.09 1.10
C ILE A 92 7.12 10.46 1.79
N LEU A 93 6.26 9.48 2.08
CA LEU A 93 4.93 9.78 2.60
C LEU A 93 5.01 10.35 4.03
N LEU A 94 5.77 9.66 4.86
CA LEU A 94 5.93 9.97 6.27
C LEU A 94 6.49 11.39 6.51
N PRO A 95 7.64 11.81 5.93
CA PRO A 95 8.20 13.15 6.17
C PRO A 95 7.39 14.28 5.54
N HIS A 96 6.54 13.97 4.56
CA HIS A 96 5.57 14.93 4.05
C HIS A 96 4.47 15.24 5.07
N ILE A 97 4.16 14.29 5.96
CA ILE A 97 3.12 14.41 7.00
C ILE A 97 3.71 14.98 8.30
N CYS A 98 4.86 14.44 8.73
CA CYS A 98 5.58 14.89 9.91
C CYS A 98 7.06 15.10 9.53
N PRO A 99 7.50 16.36 9.32
CA PRO A 99 8.89 16.64 8.99
C PRO A 99 9.83 16.30 10.16
N ASP A 100 9.32 16.26 11.40
CA ASP A 100 10.05 15.84 12.59
C ASP A 100 9.45 14.54 13.17
N PHE A 101 10.00 13.40 12.75
CA PHE A 101 9.55 12.08 13.22
C PHE A 101 9.69 11.88 14.72
N GLY A 102 10.78 12.37 15.32
CA GLY A 102 11.04 12.24 16.75
C GLY A 102 10.04 13.06 17.56
N GLY A 103 9.89 14.34 17.21
CA GLY A 103 8.94 15.24 17.84
C GLY A 103 7.48 14.79 17.70
N CYS A 104 7.10 14.21 16.55
CA CYS A 104 5.74 13.71 16.32
C CYS A 104 5.41 12.41 17.07
N LEU A 105 6.42 11.62 17.45
CA LEU A 105 6.26 10.40 18.25
C LEU A 105 6.35 10.68 19.76
N GLY A 106 6.55 11.95 20.15
CA GLY A 106 6.64 12.36 21.55
C GLY A 106 7.85 11.80 22.30
N VAL A 107 8.91 11.44 21.56
CA VAL A 107 10.20 10.92 22.08
C VAL A 107 11.32 11.91 21.88
#